data_AF-W7JUH3-F1
#
_entry.id   AF-W7JUH3-F1
#
_cell.length_a   1.000
_cell.length_b   1.000
_cell.length_c   1.000
_cell.angle_alpha   90.00
_cell.angle_beta   90.00
_cell.angle_gamma   90.00
#
_symmetry.space_group_name_H-M   'P 1'
#
loop_
_entity.id
_entity.type
_entity.pdbx_description
1 polymer ?
#
loop_
_entity_poly.entity_id
_entity_poly.type
_entity_poly.pdbx_seq_one_letter_code
_entity_poly.pdbx_strand_id
1 'polypeptide(L)'
;MNSIKCKVLGSNIPGPFQIDVSKLTYKEPYNSIKLKDLLYLLPDDGNVIFSEEYNLDETEIVWTYEPGKIMETPLPDDYVDPNFVNKRGKRIQLTYKDYWPKQ
;
A
#
# COMPACT_ATOMS: atom_id res chain seq x y z
N MET A 1 -2.89 7.40 5.37
CA MET A 1 -1.92 6.64 6.17
C MET A 1 -2.23 5.17 5.93
N ASN A 2 -1.30 4.41 5.36
CA ASN A 2 -1.51 2.98 5.11
C ASN A 2 -1.06 2.24 6.37
N SER A 3 -2.00 1.60 7.07
CA SER A 3 -1.73 0.89 8.33
C SER A 3 -2.45 -0.44 8.35
N ILE A 4 -1.78 -1.46 8.90
CA ILE A 4 -2.36 -2.79 9.14
C ILE A 4 -2.71 -2.88 10.62
N LYS A 5 -3.96 -3.23 10.92
CA LYS A 5 -4.40 -3.41 12.31
C LYS A 5 -3.96 -4.78 12.83
N CYS A 6 -3.31 -4.79 14.00
CA CYS A 6 -2.93 -6.01 14.69
C CYS A 6 -3.63 -6.09 16.05
N LYS A 7 -3.90 -7.31 16.50
CA LYS A 7 -4.27 -7.61 17.88
C LYS A 7 -3.00 -8.04 18.62
N VAL A 8 -2.69 -7.34 19.70
CA VAL A 8 -1.49 -7.57 20.51
C VAL A 8 -1.92 -8.06 21.89
N LEU A 9 -1.37 -9.19 22.30
CA LEU A 9 -1.49 -9.80 23.61
C LEU A 9 -0.22 -9.47 24.40
N GLY A 10 -0.36 -8.72 25.50
CA GLY A 10 0.78 -8.29 26.31
C GLY A 10 1.24 -6.87 25.99
N SER A 11 2.43 -6.52 26.47
CA SER A 11 2.94 -5.14 26.44
C SER A 11 3.91 -4.84 25.29
N ASN A 12 4.31 -5.86 24.53
CA ASN A 12 5.27 -5.71 23.43
C ASN A 12 4.52 -5.44 22.12
N ILE A 13 4.57 -4.19 21.65
CA ILE A 13 3.97 -3.79 20.37
C ILE A 13 5.01 -4.02 19.27
N PRO A 14 4.67 -4.71 18.17
CA PRO A 14 5.61 -4.91 17.08
C PRO A 14 6.03 -3.58 16.45
N GLY A 15 7.26 -3.51 15.97
CA GLY A 15 7.73 -2.40 15.14
C GLY A 15 7.02 -2.34 13.79
N PRO A 16 7.31 -1.31 12.97
CA PRO A 16 6.75 -1.22 11.63
C PRO A 16 7.20 -2.39 10.76
N PHE A 17 6.28 -2.93 9.96
CA PHE A 17 6.56 -3.99 9.01
C PHE A 17 7.33 -3.45 7.80
N GLN A 18 8.46 -4.09 7.47
CA GLN A 18 9.17 -3.88 6.21
C GLN A 18 8.71 -4.94 5.22
N ILE A 19 7.97 -4.53 4.20
CA ILE A 19 7.47 -5.43 3.16
C ILE A 19 8.43 -5.39 1.98
N ASP A 20 9.06 -6.52 1.69
CA ASP A 20 9.87 -6.67 0.47
C ASP A 20 8.96 -6.82 -0.76
N VAL A 21 8.99 -5.82 -1.63
CA VAL A 21 8.22 -5.79 -2.88
C VAL A 21 9.07 -6.14 -4.11
N SER A 22 10.35 -6.51 -3.94
CA SER A 22 11.27 -6.79 -5.05
C SER A 22 10.81 -7.92 -5.96
N LYS A 23 10.03 -8.87 -5.43
CA LYS A 23 9.47 -10.02 -6.16
C LYS A 23 8.02 -9.81 -6.62
N LEU A 24 7.43 -8.64 -6.35
CA LEU A 24 6.06 -8.33 -6.78
C LEU A 24 6.06 -8.00 -8.29
N THR A 25 6.03 -9.03 -9.11
CA THR A 25 5.96 -8.89 -10.56
C THR A 25 4.53 -8.66 -11.02
N TYR A 26 4.36 -7.74 -11.96
CA TYR A 26 3.07 -7.50 -12.60
C TYR A 26 2.56 -8.75 -13.32
N LYS A 27 1.25 -8.99 -13.20
CA LYS A 27 0.48 -9.98 -13.95
C LYS A 27 -0.87 -9.36 -14.29
N GLU A 28 -1.31 -9.47 -15.53
CA GLU A 28 -2.60 -8.91 -15.94
C GLU A 28 -3.77 -9.59 -15.18
N PRO A 29 -4.78 -8.83 -14.70
CA PRO A 29 -4.94 -7.37 -14.80
C PRO A 29 -4.15 -6.56 -13.76
N TYR A 30 -3.81 -7.18 -12.63
CA TYR A 30 -2.90 -6.70 -11.60
C TYR A 30 -2.47 -7.88 -10.74
N ASN A 31 -1.45 -7.68 -9.93
CA ASN A 31 -1.03 -8.65 -8.94
C ASN A 31 -0.90 -7.97 -7.57
N SER A 32 -0.97 -8.75 -6.49
CA SER A 32 -0.98 -8.23 -5.13
C SER A 32 -0.21 -9.11 -4.15
N ILE A 33 0.31 -8.48 -3.10
CA ILE A 33 0.75 -9.16 -1.87
C ILE A 33 -0.45 -9.17 -0.93
N LYS A 34 -0.83 -10.35 -0.47
CA LYS A 34 -1.94 -10.53 0.46
C LYS A 34 -1.44 -10.52 1.90
N LEU A 35 -2.35 -10.28 2.83
CA LEU A 35 -2.01 -10.23 4.25
C LEU A 35 -1.47 -11.57 4.77
N LYS A 36 -1.94 -12.70 4.22
CA LYS A 36 -1.38 -14.02 4.51
C LYS A 36 0.10 -14.15 4.15
N ASP A 37 0.53 -13.51 3.06
CA ASP A 37 1.93 -13.54 2.63
C ASP A 37 2.84 -12.79 3.61
N LEU A 38 2.28 -11.97 4.51
CA LEU A 38 3.01 -11.19 5.51
C LEU A 38 3.04 -11.84 6.89
N LEU A 39 2.50 -13.04 7.06
CA LEU A 39 2.48 -13.73 8.36
C LEU A 39 3.89 -13.95 8.93
N TYR A 40 4.90 -14.10 8.09
CA TYR A 40 6.30 -14.25 8.49
C TYR A 40 6.89 -13.00 9.17
N LEU A 41 6.20 -11.85 9.08
CA LEU A 41 6.59 -10.61 9.74
C LEU A 41 6.06 -10.52 11.17
N LEU A 42 5.15 -11.41 11.57
CA LEU A 42 4.67 -11.48 12.94
C LEU A 42 5.71 -12.20 13.82
N PRO A 43 5.83 -11.83 15.10
CA PRO A 43 6.61 -12.58 16.08
C PRO A 43 6.14 -14.04 16.22
N ASP A 44 7.08 -14.97 16.35
CA ASP A 44 6.82 -16.41 16.48
C ASP A 44 6.15 -16.81 17.82
N ASP A 45 6.13 -15.89 18.79
CA ASP A 45 5.59 -16.13 20.13
C ASP A 45 4.05 -16.17 20.19
N GLY A 46 3.37 -15.82 19.08
CA GLY A 46 1.91 -15.81 18.98
C GLY A 46 1.24 -14.67 19.73
N ASN A 47 2.00 -13.73 20.30
CA ASN A 47 1.45 -12.59 21.03
C ASN A 47 0.88 -11.51 20.11
N VAL A 48 1.24 -11.53 18.82
CA VAL A 48 0.71 -10.57 17.84
C VAL A 48 0.09 -11.35 16.70
N ILE A 49 -1.16 -11.04 16.39
CA ILE A 49 -1.85 -11.53 15.20
C ILE A 49 -2.40 -10.35 14.39
N PHE A 50 -2.63 -10.55 13.10
CA PHE A 50 -3.44 -9.61 12.33
C PHE A 50 -4.87 -9.54 12.88
N SER A 51 -5.50 -8.37 12.76
CA SER A 51 -6.89 -8.17 13.22
C SER A 51 -7.82 -9.22 12.63
N GLU A 52 -8.67 -9.81 13.45
CA GLU A 52 -9.70 -10.79 13.04
C GLU A 52 -10.74 -10.20 12.08
N GLU A 53 -10.78 -8.87 11.95
CA GLU A 53 -11.59 -8.16 10.95
C GLU A 53 -11.10 -8.40 9.50
N TYR A 54 -9.86 -8.87 9.32
CA TYR A 54 -9.30 -9.15 8.01
C TYR A 54 -9.50 -10.61 7.59
N ASN A 55 -9.84 -10.82 6.32
CA ASN A 55 -9.67 -12.11 5.68
C ASN A 55 -8.24 -12.21 5.12
N LEU A 56 -7.41 -13.10 5.66
CA LEU A 56 -5.99 -13.20 5.30
C LEU A 56 -5.76 -13.53 3.82
N ASP A 57 -6.63 -14.35 3.23
CA ASP A 57 -6.53 -14.82 1.85
C ASP A 57 -7.13 -13.84 0.83
N GLU A 58 -7.85 -12.81 1.28
CA GLU A 58 -8.50 -11.82 0.41
C GLU A 58 -7.98 -10.40 0.62
N THR A 59 -7.46 -10.09 1.80
CA THR A 59 -7.00 -8.72 2.12
C THR A 59 -5.68 -8.46 1.41
N GLU A 60 -5.71 -7.56 0.44
CA GLU A 60 -4.56 -7.15 -0.35
C GLU A 60 -3.90 -5.91 0.25
N ILE A 61 -2.57 -5.91 0.32
CA ILE A 61 -1.78 -4.88 1.03
C ILE A 61 -0.95 -4.03 0.07
N VAL A 62 -0.38 -4.67 -0.96
CA VAL A 62 0.44 -4.00 -1.97
C VAL A 62 -0.01 -4.50 -3.33
N TRP A 63 -0.18 -3.58 -4.28
CA TRP A 63 -0.58 -3.90 -5.64
C TRP A 63 0.54 -3.54 -6.63
N THR A 64 0.59 -4.30 -7.71
CA THR A 64 1.34 -3.96 -8.92
C THR A 64 0.37 -3.96 -10.09
N TYR A 65 0.32 -2.85 -10.81
CA TYR A 65 -0.60 -2.63 -11.90
C TYR A 65 0.00 -1.69 -12.93
N GLU A 66 -0.47 -1.80 -14.16
CA GLU A 66 -0.17 -0.81 -15.20
C GLU A 66 -1.08 0.42 -15.03
N PRO A 67 -0.53 1.64 -14.99
CA PRO A 67 -1.33 2.87 -14.91
C PRO A 67 -2.40 2.93 -16.00
N GLY A 68 -3.63 3.32 -15.63
CA GLY A 68 -4.74 3.43 -16.57
C GLY A 68 -5.34 2.10 -17.07
N LYS A 69 -4.91 0.94 -16.56
CA LYS A 69 -5.54 -0.38 -16.82
C LYS A 69 -6.56 -0.78 -15.76
N ILE A 70 -6.42 -0.28 -14.54
CA ILE A 70 -7.44 -0.38 -13.50
C ILE A 70 -8.30 0.88 -13.55
N MET A 71 -9.59 0.75 -13.24
CA MET A 71 -10.47 1.90 -13.04
C MET A 71 -9.97 2.69 -11.83
N GLU A 72 -9.30 3.81 -12.08
CA GLU A 72 -8.85 4.72 -11.03
C GLU A 72 -10.04 5.58 -10.57
N THR A 73 -10.25 5.65 -9.26
CA THR A 73 -11.20 6.60 -8.68
C THR A 73 -10.61 8.00 -8.85
N PRO A 74 -11.35 8.98 -9.39
CA PRO A 74 -10.85 10.36 -9.47
C PRO A 74 -10.50 10.84 -8.07
N LEU A 75 -9.31 11.42 -7.92
CA LEU A 75 -8.95 12.10 -6.67
C LEU A 75 -9.96 13.24 -6.44
N PRO A 76 -10.30 13.55 -5.17
CA PRO A 76 -11.06 14.75 -4.85
C PRO A 76 -10.44 15.98 -5.52
N ASP A 77 -11.26 16.92 -5.99
CA ASP A 77 -10.79 18.11 -6.70
C ASP A 77 -9.82 18.97 -5.87
N ASP A 78 -9.94 18.89 -4.54
CA ASP A 78 -9.12 19.57 -3.54
C ASP A 78 -7.94 18.72 -3.02
N TYR A 79 -7.77 17.49 -3.51
CA TYR A 79 -6.69 16.61 -3.09
C TYR A 79 -5.34 17.12 -3.59
N VAL A 80 -4.40 17.27 -2.66
CA VAL A 80 -3.04 17.73 -2.90
C VAL A 80 -2.07 16.67 -2.41
N ASP A 81 -1.30 16.08 -3.32
CA ASP A 81 -0.27 15.11 -2.94
C ASP A 81 0.91 15.80 -2.22
N PRO A 82 1.20 15.47 -0.95
CA PRO A 82 2.26 16.10 -0.18
C PRO A 82 3.67 15.71 -0.66
N ASN A 83 3.80 14.66 -1.47
CA ASN A 83 5.08 14.13 -1.95
C ASN A 83 5.48 14.67 -3.34
N PHE A 84 4.60 15.37 -4.04
CA PHE A 84 4.85 15.85 -5.40
C PHE A 84 4.92 17.38 -5.47
N VAL A 85 6.14 17.88 -5.35
CA VAL A 85 6.50 19.29 -5.58
C VAL A 85 7.39 19.41 -6.82
N ASN A 86 7.14 20.41 -7.65
CA ASN A 86 8.00 20.74 -8.78
C ASN A 86 9.32 21.39 -8.31
N LYS A 87 10.27 21.55 -9.24
CA LYS A 87 11.59 22.16 -8.98
C LYS A 87 11.55 23.58 -8.39
N ARG A 88 10.39 24.25 -8.41
CA ARG A 88 10.15 25.59 -7.85
C ARG A 88 9.42 25.54 -6.50
N GLY A 89 9.31 24.35 -5.89
CA GLY A 89 8.59 24.14 -4.63
C GLY A 89 7.07 24.24 -4.74
N LYS A 90 6.50 24.34 -5.95
CA LYS A 90 5.05 24.38 -6.16
C LYS A 90 4.50 22.97 -6.36
N ARG A 91 3.33 22.70 -5.77
CA ARG A 91 2.67 21.38 -5.79
C ARG A 91 2.24 20.99 -7.22
N ILE A 92 2.40 19.71 -7.57
CA ILE A 92 1.98 19.14 -8.85
C ILE A 92 0.66 18.37 -8.63
N GLN A 93 -0.35 18.65 -9.45
CA GLN A 93 -1.61 17.90 -9.42
C GLN A 93 -1.41 16.58 -10.19
N LEU A 94 -1.41 15.46 -9.48
CA LEU A 94 -1.25 14.12 -10.04
C LEU A 94 -2.62 13.51 -10.32
N THR A 95 -3.33 14.03 -11.30
CA THR A 95 -4.51 13.33 -11.81
C THR A 95 -4.69 13.68 -13.26
N TYR A 96 -4.29 12.77 -14.14
CA TYR A 96 -5.12 12.14 -15.15
C TYR A 96 -4.20 11.45 -16.18
N LYS A 97 -4.75 10.41 -16.84
CA LYS A 97 -4.26 9.95 -18.15
C LYS A 97 -3.77 11.16 -18.96
N ASP A 98 -2.52 11.11 -19.42
CA ASP A 98 -1.84 12.10 -20.27
C ASP A 98 -1.02 13.21 -19.59
N TYR A 99 -0.93 13.30 -18.27
CA TYR A 99 0.03 14.21 -17.62
C TYR A 99 1.35 13.52 -17.25
N TRP A 100 2.28 13.45 -18.21
CA TRP A 100 3.70 13.27 -17.90
C TRP A 100 4.35 14.65 -17.72
N PRO A 101 5.00 14.94 -16.58
CA PRO A 101 5.80 16.15 -16.47
C PRO A 101 6.95 16.05 -17.48
N LYS A 102 6.85 16.78 -18.59
CA LYS A 102 7.95 16.93 -19.54
C LYS A 102 9.11 17.63 -18.80
N GLN A 103 10.28 17.00 -18.83
CA GLN A 103 11.49 17.39 -18.10
C GLN A 103 12.01 18.78 -18.47
#